data_AF-A0A7V6V483-F1
#
_entry.id   AF-A0A7V6V483-F1
#
_cell.length_a   1.000
_cell.length_b   1.000
_cell.length_c   1.000
_cell.angle_alpha   90.00
_cell.angle_beta   90.00
_cell.angle_gamma   90.00
#
_symmetry.space_group_name_H-M   'P 1'
#
loop_
_entity.id
_entity.type
_entity.pdbx_description
1 polymer ?
#
loop_
_entity_poly.entity_id
_entity_poly.type
_entity_poly.pdbx_seq_one_letter_code
_entity_poly.pdbx_strand_id
1 'polypeptide(L)' 'MASSIQLTHEEQAFLNRIDRYFACPEMCILQKLQQAKIIAQLELESHSFCNEAERDRITYFIHLANCLLVKFCK' A
#
# COMPACT_ATOMS: atom_id res chain seq x y z
N MET A 1 -17.22 -18.83 -9.65
CA MET A 1 -16.26 -18.31 -10.65
C MET A 1 -15.33 -17.37 -9.91
N ALA A 2 -14.08 -17.75 -9.68
CA ALA A 2 -13.12 -16.88 -9.00
C ALA A 2 -12.64 -15.83 -10.01
N SER A 3 -13.09 -14.59 -9.85
CA SER A 3 -12.55 -13.44 -10.58
C SER A 3 -11.08 -13.31 -10.23
N SER A 4 -10.20 -13.69 -11.15
CA SER A 4 -8.76 -13.42 -11.04
C SER A 4 -8.57 -11.91 -11.00
N ILE A 5 -8.18 -11.37 -9.85
CA ILE A 5 -7.91 -9.95 -9.66
C ILE A 5 -6.82 -9.54 -10.66
N GLN A 6 -7.16 -8.70 -11.62
CA GLN A 6 -6.21 -8.17 -12.60
C GLN A 6 -5.48 -6.97 -11.98
N LEU A 7 -4.18 -7.17 -11.76
CA LEU A 7 -3.27 -6.15 -11.26
C LEU A 7 -2.47 -5.56 -12.42
N THR A 8 -2.25 -4.25 -12.39
CA THR A 8 -1.29 -3.62 -13.29
C THR A 8 0.13 -3.99 -12.87
N HIS A 9 1.09 -3.77 -13.77
CA HIS A 9 2.50 -4.03 -13.48
C HIS A 9 3.02 -3.18 -12.30
N GLU A 10 2.50 -1.96 -12.16
CA GLU A 10 2.79 -1.06 -11.04
C GLU A 10 2.21 -1.58 -9.73
N GLU A 11 0.94 -1.97 -9.73
CA GLU A 11 0.27 -2.54 -8.56
C GLU A 11 0.97 -3.81 -8.07
N GLN A 12 1.42 -4.65 -8.99
CA GLN A 12 2.15 -5.86 -8.63
C GLN A 12 3.55 -5.56 -8.08
N ALA A 13 4.27 -4.60 -8.66
CA ALA A 13 5.54 -4.13 -8.11
C ALA A 13 5.37 -3.52 -6.71
N PHE A 14 4.29 -2.77 -6.50
CA PHE A 14 3.93 -2.19 -5.22
C PHE A 14 3.64 -3.25 -4.16
N LEU A 15 2.83 -4.27 -4.48
CA LEU A 15 2.57 -5.38 -3.58
C LEU A 15 3.85 -6.14 -3.21
N ASN A 16 4.73 -6.41 -4.19
CA ASN A 16 6.01 -7.04 -3.92
C ASN A 16 6.89 -6.21 -2.98
N ARG A 17 6.84 -4.87 -3.09
CA ARG A 17 7.56 -3.97 -2.18
C ARG A 17 6.99 -4.04 -0.76
N ILE A 18 5.67 -4.04 -0.61
CA ILE A 18 5.01 -4.18 0.70
C ILE A 18 5.30 -5.54 1.32
N ASP A 19 5.23 -6.61 0.53
CA ASP A 19 5.46 -7.97 1.02
C ASP A 19 6.88 -8.12 1.60
N ARG A 20 7.87 -7.56 0.89
CA ARG A 20 9.27 -7.49 1.33
C ARG A 20 9.47 -6.59 2.55
N TYR A 21 8.78 -5.45 2.63
CA TYR A 21 8.94 -4.51 3.74
C TYR A 21 8.56 -5.13 5.08
N PHE A 22 7.39 -5.77 5.15
CA PHE A 22 6.97 -6.41 6.41
C PHE A 22 7.73 -7.69 6.70
N ALA A 23 8.19 -8.41 5.65
CA ALA A 23 8.91 -9.69 5.74
C ALA A 23 8.30 -10.70 6.73
N CYS A 24 7.02 -10.54 7.05
CA CYS A 24 6.31 -11.31 8.07
C CYS A 24 5.46 -12.38 7.36
N PRO A 25 5.78 -13.68 7.50
CA PRO A 25 5.04 -14.74 6.84
C PRO A 25 3.66 -14.99 7.47
N GLU A 26 3.44 -14.57 8.72
CA GLU A 26 2.15 -14.72 9.42
C GLU A 26 1.11 -13.69 8.96
N MET A 27 1.55 -12.60 8.34
CA MET A 27 0.65 -11.58 7.79
C MET A 27 0.32 -11.89 6.33
N CYS A 28 -0.97 -11.94 5.99
CA CYS A 28 -1.36 -12.02 4.60
C CYS A 28 -1.16 -10.66 3.89
N ILE A 29 -1.12 -10.68 2.55
CA ILE A 29 -0.84 -9.46 1.77
C ILE A 29 -1.86 -8.34 2.04
N LEU A 30 -3.12 -8.68 2.30
CA LEU A 30 -4.17 -7.71 2.65
C LEU A 30 -3.86 -7.00 3.97
N GLN A 31 -3.45 -7.74 5.00
CA GLN A 31 -3.06 -7.17 6.29
C GLN A 31 -1.84 -6.27 6.14
N LYS A 32 -0.81 -6.72 5.41
CA LYS A 32 0.38 -5.90 5.13
C LYS A 32 0.01 -4.60 4.42
N LEU A 33 -0.90 -4.67 3.45
CA LEU A 33 -1.40 -3.50 2.72
C LEU A 33 -2.17 -2.52 3.62
N GLN A 34 -3.03 -3.03 4.50
CA GLN A 34 -3.75 -2.21 5.48
C GLN A 34 -2.78 -1.52 6.45
N GLN A 35 -1.80 -2.25 6.99
CA GLN A 35 -0.81 -1.68 7.90
C GLN A 35 0.08 -0.65 7.19
N ALA A 36 0.52 -0.92 5.95
CA ALA A 36 1.29 0.04 5.16
C ALA A 36 0.54 1.36 4.97
N LYS A 37 -0.76 1.29 4.66
CA LYS A 37 -1.61 2.46 4.52
C LYS A 37 -1.69 3.24 5.84
N ILE A 38 -1.91 2.56 6.97
CA ILE A 38 -2.01 3.21 8.28
C ILE A 38 -0.71 3.96 8.62
N ILE A 39 0.44 3.30 8.43
CA ILE A 39 1.75 3.93 8.66
C ILE A 39 1.92 5.19 7.81
N ALA A 40 1.63 5.11 6.50
CA ALA A 40 1.74 6.24 5.60
C ALA A 40 0.77 7.40 5.97
N GLN A 41 -0.44 7.08 6.43
CA GLN A 41 -1.39 8.09 6.91
C GLN A 41 -0.87 8.81 8.16
N LEU A 42 -0.31 8.06 9.11
CA LEU A 42 0.29 8.63 10.31
C LEU A 42 1.51 9.52 9.98
N GLU A 43 2.32 9.15 8.99
CA GLU A 43 3.42 9.98 8.50
C GLU A 43 2.93 11.33 7.97
N LEU A 44 1.83 11.36 7.21
CA LEU A 44 1.23 12.61 6.74
C LEU A 44 0.65 13.45 7.88
N GLU A 45 -0.12 12.83 8.77
CA GLU A 45 -0.77 13.51 9.90
C GLU A 45 0.27 14.12 10.85
N SER A 46 1.37 13.39 11.09
CA SER A 46 2.47 13.84 11.95
C SER A 46 3.40 14.84 11.28
N HIS A 47 3.15 15.22 10.02
CA HIS A 47 4.06 16.03 9.19
C HIS A 47 5.48 15.45 9.15
N SER A 48 5.60 14.13 9.16
CA SER A 48 6.87 13.38 9.12
C SER A 48 7.41 13.27 7.69
N PHE A 49 7.48 14.41 6.98
CA PHE A 49 8.06 14.52 5.64
C PHE A 49 8.96 15.75 5.58
N CYS A 50 10.09 15.63 4.87
CA CYS A 50 11.12 16.67 4.80
C CYS A 50 10.76 17.75 3.76
N ASN A 51 9.97 17.42 2.75
CA ASN A 51 9.59 18.33 1.67
C ASN A 51 8.28 17.91 0.99
N GLU A 52 7.76 18.79 0.12
CA GLU A 52 6.51 18.53 -0.60
C GLU A 52 6.59 17.33 -1.55
N ALA A 53 7.75 17.07 -2.17
CA ALA A 53 7.91 15.92 -3.04
C ALA A 53 7.79 14.59 -2.28
N GLU A 54 8.25 14.55 -1.02
CA GLU A 54 8.05 13.41 -0.13
C GLU A 54 6.58 13.27 0.30
N ARG A 55 5.92 14.38 0.66
CA ARG A 55 4.47 14.42 0.93
C ARG A 55 3.66 13.85 -0.24
N ASP A 56 3.99 14.24 -1.47
CA ASP A 56 3.29 13.79 -2.67
C ASP A 56 3.53 12.29 -2.93
N ARG A 57 4.73 11.78 -2.66
CA ARG A 57 5.04 10.34 -2.74
C ARG A 57 4.25 9.53 -1.70
N ILE A 58 4.16 10.01 -0.46
CA ILE A 58 3.37 9.34 0.60
C ILE A 58 1.88 9.36 0.25
N THR A 59 1.38 10.48 -0.26
CA THR A 59 -0.01 10.62 -0.73
C THR A 59 -0.31 9.64 -1.86
N TYR A 60 0.60 9.55 -2.85
CA TYR A 60 0.48 8.60 -3.95
C TYR A 60 0.53 7.14 -3.47
N PHE A 61 1.39 6.83 -2.49
CA PHE A 61 1.46 5.51 -1.86
C PHE A 61 0.12 5.12 -1.22
N ILE A 62 -0.50 6.03 -0.46
CA ILE A 62 -1.82 5.80 0.15
C ILE A 62 -2.89 5.59 -0.92
N HIS A 63 -2.84 6.35 -2.02
CA HIS A 63 -3.77 6.18 -3.14
C HIS A 63 -3.67 4.79 -3.76
N LEU A 64 -2.46 4.32 -4.10
CA LEU A 64 -2.25 2.97 -4.63
C LEU A 64 -2.72 1.89 -3.65
N ALA A 65 -2.42 2.05 -2.36
CA ALA A 65 -2.87 1.11 -1.34
C ALA A 65 -4.40 1.02 -1.27
N ASN A 66 -5.11 2.15 -1.35
CA ASN A 66 -6.58 2.17 -1.39
C ASN A 66 -7.15 1.49 -2.65
N CYS A 67 -6.58 1.76 -3.82
CA CYS A 67 -7.00 1.13 -5.08
C CYS A 67 -6.90 -0.41 -4.98
N LEU A 68 -5.79 -0.90 -4.44
CA LEU A 68 -5.56 -2.32 -4.22
C LEU A 68 -6.52 -2.92 -3.18
N LEU A 69 -6.74 -2.24 -2.05
CA LEU A 69 -7.70 -2.69 -1.03
C LEU A 69 -9.10 -2.85 -1.60
N VAL A 70 -9.55 -1.90 -2.43
CA VAL A 70 -10.86 -1.98 -3.12
C VAL A 70 -10.93 -3.17 -4.07
N LYS A 71 -9.82 -3.52 -4.73
CA LYS A 71 -9.73 -4.69 -5.62
C LYS A 71 -9.76 -6.02 -4.86
N PHE A 72 -9.17 -6.09 -3.67
CA PHE A 72 -9.14 -7.31 -2.86
C PHE A 72 -10.42 -7.56 -2.03
N CYS A 73 -11.20 -6.51 -1.75
CA CYS A 73 -12.47 -6.63 -1.01
C CYS A 73 -13.71 -6.87 -1.91
N LYS A 74 -13.54 -6.95 -3.24
CA LYS A 74 -14.58 -7.29 -4.21
C LYS A 74 -14.44 -8.75 -4.64
#